data_AF-A0A536T2Q6-F1
#
_entry.id   AF-A0A536T2Q6-F1
#
_cell.length_a   1.000
_cell.length_b   1.000
_cell.length_c   1.000
_cell.angle_alpha   90.00
_cell.angle_beta   90.00
_cell.angle_gamma   90.00
#
_symmetry.space_group_name_H-M   'P 1'
#
loop_
_entity.id
_entity.type
_entity.pdbx_description
1 polymer ?
#
loop_
_entity_poly.entity_id
_entity_poly.type
_entity_poly.pdbx_seq_one_letter_code
_entity_poly.pdbx_strand_id
1 'polypeptide(L)' 'MPYRDISDLPKAQTDQYDQHQKEAFLKAFNKAYEEYGHDESRAFAVAHHAAKQAGKKEVSH' A
#
# COMPACT_ATOMS: atom_id res chain seq x y z
N MET A 1 10.97 5.44 -7.55
CA MET A 1 9.99 6.49 -7.89
C MET A 1 8.70 6.14 -7.17
N PRO A 2 7.99 7.10 -6.53
CA PRO A 2 6.71 6.81 -5.89
C PRO A 2 5.70 6.31 -6.93
N TYR A 3 4.86 5.34 -6.55
CA TYR A 3 3.80 4.86 -7.42
C TYR A 3 2.80 6.00 -7.67
N ARG A 4 2.48 6.24 -8.94
CA ARG A 4 1.54 7.31 -9.34
C ARG A 4 0.09 6.86 -9.16
N ASP A 5 -0.15 5.57 -9.35
CA ASP A 5 -1.50 5.02 -9.39
C ASP A 5 -1.54 3.60 -8.81
N ILE A 6 -2.72 3.17 -8.38
CA ILE A 6 -2.93 1.83 -7.83
C ILE A 6 -2.67 0.71 -8.87
N SER A 7 -2.77 1.07 -10.15
CA SER A 7 -2.49 0.19 -11.28
C SER A 7 -1.00 -0.06 -11.50
N ASP A 8 -0.15 0.79 -10.92
CA ASP A 8 1.31 0.74 -10.99
C ASP A 8 1.89 -0.18 -9.90
N LEU A 9 1.06 -0.56 -8.92
CA LEU A 9 1.43 -1.47 -7.85
C LEU A 9 1.65 -2.90 -8.36
N PRO A 10 2.56 -3.69 -7.74
CA PRO A 10 2.81 -5.06 -8.14
C PRO A 10 1.55 -5.92 -7.98
N LYS A 11 0.94 -6.27 -9.12
CA LYS A 11 -0.29 -7.07 -9.20
C LYS A 11 -0.20 -8.37 -8.41
N ALA A 12 0.95 -9.04 -8.40
CA ALA A 12 1.12 -10.29 -7.63
C ALA A 12 0.76 -10.16 -6.14
N GLN A 13 0.92 -8.96 -5.54
CA GLN A 13 0.55 -8.70 -4.15
C GLN A 13 -0.80 -7.99 -4.02
N THR A 14 -1.13 -7.11 -4.97
CA THR A 14 -2.33 -6.27 -4.91
C THR A 14 -3.54 -6.84 -5.64
N ASP A 15 -3.43 -7.93 -6.39
CA ASP A 15 -4.55 -8.55 -7.10
C ASP A 15 -5.66 -8.98 -6.13
N GLN A 16 -5.25 -9.48 -4.96
CA GLN A 16 -6.15 -9.84 -3.85
C GLN A 16 -6.72 -8.64 -3.07
N TYR A 17 -6.32 -7.41 -3.43
CA TYR A 17 -6.71 -6.19 -2.72
C TYR A 17 -7.78 -5.42 -3.47
N ASP A 18 -8.76 -4.95 -2.71
CA ASP A 18 -9.75 -4.01 -3.19
C ASP A 18 -9.13 -2.66 -3.54
N GLN A 19 -9.87 -1.85 -4.30
CA GLN A 19 -9.43 -0.52 -4.72
C GLN A 19 -9.01 0.33 -3.52
N HIS A 20 -9.80 0.31 -2.43
CA HIS A 20 -9.53 1.06 -1.22
C HIS A 20 -8.23 0.63 -0.53
N GLN A 21 -7.94 -0.68 -0.50
CA GLN A 21 -6.71 -1.22 0.04
C GLN A 21 -5.49 -0.81 -0.79
N LYS A 22 -5.61 -0.80 -2.12
CA LYS A 22 -4.55 -0.34 -3.03
C LYS A 22 -4.26 1.15 -2.84
N GLU A 23 -5.28 1.97 -2.66
CA GLU A 23 -5.11 3.40 -2.38
C GLU A 23 -4.40 3.63 -1.03
N ALA A 24 -4.80 2.88 0.00
CA ALA A 24 -4.15 2.92 1.31
C ALA A 24 -2.69 2.47 1.23
N PHE A 25 -2.40 1.42 0.44
CA PHE A 25 -1.04 0.96 0.16
C PHE A 25 -0.20 2.09 -0.45
N LEU A 26 -0.68 2.69 -1.54
CA LEU A 26 0.06 3.71 -2.28
C LEU A 26 0.39 4.93 -1.42
N LYS A 27 -0.59 5.44 -0.67
CA LYS A 27 -0.37 6.56 0.27
C LYS A 27 0.65 6.22 1.33
N ALA A 28 0.52 5.05 1.96
CA ALA A 28 1.42 4.63 3.02
C ALA A 28 2.84 4.35 2.49
N PHE A 29 2.96 3.80 1.28
CA PHE A 29 4.23 3.58 0.62
C PHE A 29 4.95 4.89 0.34
N ASN A 30 4.28 5.84 -0.33
CA ASN A 30 4.90 7.12 -0.67
C ASN A 30 5.35 7.88 0.59
N LYS A 31 4.51 7.90 1.62
CA LYS A 31 4.84 8.53 2.91
C LYS A 31 6.04 7.84 3.59
N ALA A 32 6.03 6.51 3.68
CA ALA A 32 7.10 5.75 4.31
C ALA A 32 8.40 5.84 3.50
N TYR A 33 8.32 5.86 2.17
CA TYR A 33 9.47 5.99 1.28
C TYR A 33 10.19 7.32 1.52
N GLU A 34 9.47 8.43 1.70
CA GLU A 34 10.08 9.70 2.08
C GLU A 34 10.59 9.69 3.54
N GLU A 35 9.81 9.15 4.48
CA GLU A 35 10.18 9.14 5.91
C GLU A 35 11.38 8.24 6.24
N TYR A 36 11.57 7.13 5.52
CA TYR A 36 12.67 6.19 5.75
C TYR A 36 13.87 6.41 4.82
N GLY A 37 13.94 7.56 4.13
CA GLY A 37 15.10 7.90 3.29
C GLY A 37 15.21 7.01 2.06
N HIS A 38 14.08 6.72 1.42
CA HIS A 38 13.94 5.93 0.20
C HIS A 38 14.21 4.43 0.41
N ASP A 39 14.04 3.92 1.63
CA ASP A 39 14.09 2.49 1.94
C ASP A 39 12.82 1.79 1.41
N GLU A 40 12.95 1.18 0.23
CA GLU A 40 11.87 0.46 -0.43
C GLU A 40 11.34 -0.72 0.40
N SER A 41 12.22 -1.43 1.11
CA SER A 41 11.84 -2.62 1.89
C SER A 41 10.97 -2.24 3.08
N ARG A 42 11.35 -1.18 3.81
CA ARG A 42 10.54 -0.64 4.92
C ARG A 42 9.25 -0.03 4.43
N ALA A 43 9.31 0.75 3.35
CA ALA A 43 8.12 1.35 2.76
C ALA A 43 7.10 0.29 2.32
N PHE A 44 7.56 -0.81 1.72
CA PHE A 44 6.71 -1.96 1.39
C PHE A 44 6.03 -2.58 2.60
N ALA A 45 6.79 -2.83 3.68
CA ALA A 45 6.24 -3.43 4.90
C ALA A 45 5.15 -2.56 5.54
N VAL A 46 5.39 -1.24 5.63
CA VAL A 46 4.43 -0.27 6.17
C VAL A 46 3.18 -0.17 5.28
N ALA A 47 3.37 -0.08 3.97
CA ALA A 47 2.28 -0.01 3.00
C ALA A 47 1.40 -1.26 3.02
N HIS A 48 2.02 -2.45 3.08
CA HIS A 48 1.31 -3.72 3.15
C HIS A 48 0.47 -3.84 4.43
N HIS A 49 1.02 -3.38 5.56
CA HIS A 49 0.29 -3.34 6.82
C HIS A 49 -0.91 -2.38 6.77
N ALA A 50 -0.74 -1.19 6.18
CA ALA A 50 -1.81 -0.22 6.01
C ALA A 50 -2.94 -0.74 5.11
N ALA A 51 -2.60 -1.33 3.97
CA ALA A 51 -3.56 -1.93 3.04
C ALA A 51 -4.38 -3.06 3.67
N LYS A 52 -3.72 -3.92 4.44
CA LYS A 52 -4.38 -5.02 5.16
C LYS A 52 -5.33 -4.51 6.23
N GLN A 53 -4.98 -3.43 6.93
CA GLN A 53 -5.89 -2.79 7.89
C GLN A 53 -7.09 -2.10 7.23
N ALA A 54 -6.88 -1.46 6.08
CA ALA A 54 -7.96 -0.85 5.31
C ALA A 54 -9.03 -1.88 4.91
N GLY A 55 -8.61 -3.03 4.34
CA GLY A 55 -9.56 -4.07 3.91
C GLY A 55 -10.24 -4.81 5.05
N LYS A 56 -9.56 -5.02 6.19
CA LYS A 56 -10.19 -5.63 7.37
C LYS A 56 -11.37 -4.83 7.92
N LYS A 57 -11.36 -3.50 7.76
CA LYS A 57 -12.48 -2.64 8.16
C LYS A 57 -13.71 -2.80 7.27
N GLU A 58 -13.55 -3.26 6.03
CA GLU A 58 -14.67 -3.43 5.08
C GLU A 58 -15.39 -4.79 5.25
N VAL A 59 -14.70 -5.83 5.77
CA VAL A 59 -15.30 -7.16 5.99
C VAL A 59 -16.15 -7.23 7.29
N SER A 60 -16.21 -6.15 8.07
CA SER A 60 -17.00 -6.06 9.29
C SER A 60 -18.29 -5.25 9.06
N HIS A 61 -19.22 -5.77 8.26
CA HIS A 61 -20.60 -5.27 8.19
C HIS A 61 -21.60 -6.41 8.30
#